data_AF-A0A7J4JWM3-F1
#
_entry.id   AF-A0A7J4JWM3-F1
#
_cell.length_a   1.000
_cell.length_b   1.000
_cell.length_c   1.000
_cell.angle_alpha   90.00
_cell.angle_beta   90.00
_cell.angle_gamma   90.00
#
_symmetry.space_group_name_H-M   'P 1'
#
loop_
_entity.id
_entity.type
_entity.pdbx_description
1 polymer ?
#
loop_
_entity_poly.entity_id
_entity_poly.type
_entity_poly.pdbx_seq_one_letter_code
_entity_poly.pdbx_strand_id
1 'polypeptide(L)'
;MAEKKMKFDTKIIVLVAAVVALMLAGYVYFKQESMPLENTPPMETKPLDTPAAKLLLSAFDAGAKLEEYELTYEANENGVETAYDLRSDGNASFVNVSGGFGSLRGYFGGPNQSEVVCLSYGGDDRCALVGNDSEALSVAASLKILLPDKKTFISQKTQIIKLINIGAIKLDSSIIEEPTGAFETKKISYSLDYRSLTVDQLLSVGISPSDPSLSTISDQKVSYWVDKAGGFIVKSRATYKETLVSNSYETDYTKIKLGSPEVPGKPLGVVETPSFVSFYKRAEMDYQAKASCMVFEGNDRTICLKSLASEKRDWEICKMIGEKDEYEACTLIVAQGTNNAVLCEKLDALSDDCYIAVASQTGNFDLCKKMKNSSLINSCAQAAAAGLKKISDEEEALRKTIDYRDCGTNPDCRTFGAASQYCAPRNTTKEFANEASPLNACFKDLPCACNEGYCGFRKNNTFYKCISEVEGLELEKYINSLVNQSNSTG
;
A
#
# COMPACT_ATOMS: atom_id res chain seq x y z
N MET A 1 37.50 -28.50 -25.52
CA MET A 1 36.87 -28.00 -26.76
C MET A 1 35.64 -28.85 -27.08
N ALA A 2 34.45 -28.35 -26.77
CA ALA A 2 33.18 -28.88 -27.25
C ALA A 2 32.26 -27.67 -27.45
N GLU A 3 32.06 -27.30 -28.71
CA GLU A 3 31.32 -26.11 -29.13
C GLU A 3 29.81 -26.39 -29.01
N LYS A 4 29.18 -25.83 -27.97
CA LYS A 4 27.76 -26.03 -27.68
C LYS A 4 26.94 -25.05 -28.54
N LYS A 5 26.52 -25.50 -29.73
CA LYS A 5 25.59 -24.75 -30.59
C LYS A 5 24.26 -24.53 -29.86
N MET A 6 23.96 -23.27 -29.54
CA MET A 6 22.67 -22.83 -29.04
C MET A 6 21.62 -23.02 -30.14
N LYS A 7 20.74 -24.03 -29.98
CA LYS A 7 19.55 -24.17 -30.82
C LYS A 7 18.52 -23.15 -30.34
N PHE A 8 18.36 -22.06 -31.09
CA PHE A 8 17.21 -21.18 -30.91
C PHE A 8 15.94 -21.91 -31.35
N ASP A 9 14.92 -21.89 -30.48
CA ASP A 9 13.62 -22.46 -30.77
C ASP A 9 12.97 -21.67 -31.90
N THR A 10 12.75 -22.35 -33.04
CA THR A 10 12.19 -21.78 -34.27
C THR A 10 10.82 -21.14 -34.03
N LYS A 11 10.11 -21.51 -32.96
CA LYS A 11 8.84 -20.88 -32.56
C LYS A 11 9.01 -19.45 -32.06
N ILE A 12 10.12 -19.15 -31.38
CA ILE A 12 10.42 -17.79 -30.88
C ILE A 12 10.75 -16.85 -32.05
N ILE A 13 11.45 -17.35 -33.06
CA ILE A 13 11.78 -16.57 -34.27
C ILE A 13 10.51 -16.24 -35.07
N VAL A 14 9.56 -17.18 -35.18
CA VAL A 14 8.27 -16.93 -35.85
C VAL A 14 7.41 -15.93 -35.08
N LEU A 15 7.44 -15.96 -33.75
CA LEU A 15 6.67 -15.03 -32.91
C LEU A 15 7.24 -13.60 -33.00
N VAL A 16 8.56 -13.45 -32.97
CA VAL A 16 9.23 -12.15 -33.14
C VAL A 16 9.00 -11.59 -34.53
N ALA A 17 9.04 -12.43 -35.58
CA ALA A 17 8.75 -12.00 -36.94
C ALA A 17 7.27 -11.57 -37.13
N ALA A 18 6.32 -12.26 -36.48
CA ALA A 18 4.90 -11.89 -36.52
C ALA A 18 4.63 -10.56 -35.80
N VAL A 19 5.29 -10.31 -34.66
CA VAL A 19 5.17 -9.05 -33.91
C VAL A 19 5.79 -7.89 -34.70
N VAL A 20 6.94 -8.08 -35.33
CA VAL A 20 7.56 -7.06 -36.19
C VAL A 20 6.72 -6.79 -37.44
N ALA A 21 6.10 -7.81 -38.04
CA ALA A 21 5.20 -7.65 -39.17
C ALA A 21 3.91 -6.89 -38.79
N LEU A 22 3.34 -7.14 -37.59
CA LEU A 22 2.18 -6.41 -37.09
C LEU A 22 2.51 -4.96 -36.73
N MET A 23 3.70 -4.69 -36.17
CA MET A 23 4.15 -3.31 -35.92
C MET A 23 4.42 -2.54 -37.22
N LEU A 24 4.96 -3.19 -38.25
CA LEU A 24 5.16 -2.58 -39.58
C LEU A 24 3.83 -2.37 -40.31
N ALA A 25 2.88 -3.31 -40.20
CA ALA A 25 1.52 -3.13 -40.74
C ALA A 25 0.76 -2.00 -40.03
N GLY A 26 0.91 -1.88 -38.70
CA GLY A 26 0.38 -0.74 -37.94
C GLY A 26 1.01 0.58 -38.35
N TYR A 27 2.33 0.63 -38.53
CA TYR A 27 3.04 1.83 -38.99
C TYR A 27 2.61 2.28 -40.40
N VAL A 28 2.33 1.34 -41.31
CA VAL A 28 1.82 1.65 -42.65
C VAL A 28 0.35 2.08 -42.62
N TYR A 29 -0.48 1.48 -41.75
CA TYR A 29 -1.88 1.86 -41.58
C TYR A 29 -2.05 3.27 -40.99
N PHE A 30 -1.15 3.68 -40.07
CA PHE A 30 -1.15 5.02 -39.48
C PHE A 30 -0.54 6.11 -40.39
N LYS A 31 0.05 5.75 -41.53
CA LYS A 31 0.56 6.72 -42.52
C LYS A 31 -0.45 7.10 -43.60
N GLN A 32 -1.70 6.64 -43.47
CA GLN A 32 -2.76 7.01 -44.39
C GLN A 32 -3.05 8.51 -44.25
N GLU A 33 -2.78 9.25 -45.33
CA GLU A 33 -3.02 10.69 -45.44
C GLU A 33 -4.42 11.02 -44.92
N SER A 34 -4.49 11.97 -43.98
CA SER A 34 -5.74 12.49 -43.45
C SER A 34 -6.65 12.88 -44.61
N MET A 35 -7.73 12.12 -44.83
CA MET A 35 -8.73 12.49 -45.82
C MET A 35 -9.21 13.92 -45.50
N PRO A 36 -9.38 14.79 -46.50
CA PRO A 36 -9.86 16.14 -46.27
C PRO A 36 -11.21 16.08 -45.57
N LEU A 37 -11.29 16.60 -44.34
CA LEU A 37 -12.52 16.75 -43.58
C LEU A 37 -13.53 17.53 -44.42
N GLU A 38 -14.52 16.82 -44.94
CA GLU A 38 -15.62 17.39 -45.70
C GLU A 38 -16.47 18.24 -44.75
N ASN A 39 -16.42 19.56 -44.96
CA ASN A 39 -17.27 20.63 -44.44
C ASN A 39 -18.17 20.25 -43.25
N THR A 40 -17.58 20.18 -42.06
CA THR A 40 -18.35 20.22 -40.82
C THR A 40 -19.08 21.57 -40.78
N PRO A 41 -20.42 21.60 -40.61
CA PRO A 41 -21.15 22.86 -40.53
C PRO A 41 -20.53 23.74 -39.43
N PRO A 42 -20.39 25.06 -39.65
CA PRO A 42 -19.75 25.95 -38.69
C PRO A 42 -20.46 25.84 -37.36
N MET A 43 -19.76 25.25 -36.38
CA MET A 43 -20.25 25.13 -35.02
C MET A 43 -20.48 26.55 -34.49
N GLU A 44 -21.72 26.89 -34.15
CA GLU A 44 -22.04 28.20 -33.56
C GLU A 44 -21.13 28.43 -32.34
N THR A 45 -20.29 29.45 -32.38
CA THR A 45 -19.29 29.80 -31.35
C THR A 45 -19.87 30.27 -30.01
N LYS A 46 -21.20 30.20 -29.85
CA LYS A 46 -21.96 30.74 -28.70
C LYS A 46 -21.76 30.03 -27.34
N PRO A 47 -21.42 28.72 -27.22
CA PRO A 47 -21.36 28.03 -25.93
C PRO A 47 -20.39 28.62 -24.91
N LEU A 48 -19.24 29.14 -25.37
CA LEU A 48 -18.19 29.72 -24.51
C LEU A 48 -18.55 31.12 -23.99
N ASP A 49 -19.54 31.78 -24.59
CA ASP A 49 -19.91 33.16 -24.24
C ASP A 49 -20.90 33.27 -23.07
N THR A 50 -21.42 32.13 -22.60
CA THR A 50 -22.35 32.09 -21.48
C THR A 50 -21.69 32.56 -20.17
N PRO A 51 -22.44 33.19 -19.25
CA PRO A 51 -21.91 33.59 -17.94
C PRO A 51 -21.29 32.42 -17.16
N ALA A 52 -21.91 31.23 -17.21
CA ALA A 52 -21.41 30.03 -16.54
C ALA A 52 -20.06 29.55 -17.12
N ALA A 53 -19.91 29.54 -18.45
CA ALA A 53 -18.63 29.20 -19.09
C ALA A 53 -17.53 30.20 -18.72
N LYS A 54 -17.83 31.51 -18.76
CA LYS A 54 -16.88 32.56 -18.39
C LYS A 54 -16.42 32.42 -16.93
N LEU A 55 -17.36 32.17 -16.02
CA LEU A 55 -17.03 31.92 -14.61
C LEU A 55 -16.13 30.69 -14.44
N LEU A 56 -16.50 29.55 -15.04
CA LEU A 56 -15.70 28.32 -14.99
C LEU A 56 -14.27 28.53 -15.50
N LEU A 57 -14.14 29.10 -16.70
CA LEU A 57 -12.85 29.30 -17.36
C LEU A 57 -11.96 30.29 -16.61
N SER A 58 -12.56 31.34 -16.02
CA SER A 58 -11.83 32.29 -15.19
C SER A 58 -11.31 31.65 -13.90
N ALA A 59 -11.97 30.62 -13.38
CA ALA A 59 -11.52 29.92 -12.19
C ALA A 59 -10.25 29.09 -12.45
N PHE A 60 -10.13 28.48 -13.62
CA PHE A 60 -8.87 27.88 -14.06
C PHE A 60 -7.76 28.92 -14.25
N ASP A 61 -8.09 30.13 -14.73
CA ASP A 61 -7.11 31.23 -14.81
C ASP A 61 -6.65 31.71 -13.43
N ALA A 62 -7.52 31.69 -12.44
CA ALA A 62 -7.16 31.97 -11.05
C ALA A 62 -6.21 30.90 -10.50
N GLY A 63 -6.55 29.61 -10.68
CA GLY A 63 -5.68 28.50 -10.30
C GLY A 63 -4.30 28.54 -10.97
N ALA A 64 -4.23 28.91 -12.25
CA ALA A 64 -2.97 29.03 -12.98
C ALA A 64 -2.03 30.15 -12.47
N LYS A 65 -2.50 31.02 -11.57
CA LYS A 65 -1.71 32.06 -10.89
C LYS A 65 -1.18 31.62 -9.53
N LEU A 66 -1.48 30.40 -9.09
CA LEU A 66 -0.93 29.83 -7.86
C LEU A 66 0.57 29.55 -8.08
N GLU A 67 1.41 30.35 -7.42
CA GLU A 67 2.86 30.16 -7.38
C GLU A 67 3.30 29.86 -5.94
N GLU A 68 2.83 30.70 -5.01
CA GLU A 68 3.05 30.56 -3.57
C GLU A 68 1.69 30.47 -2.86
N TYR A 69 1.47 29.38 -2.11
CA TYR A 69 0.16 29.07 -1.55
C TYR A 69 0.22 28.14 -0.34
N GLU A 70 -0.79 28.23 0.53
CA GLU A 70 -1.18 27.23 1.51
C GLU A 70 -2.65 26.86 1.26
N LEU A 71 -2.89 25.58 0.98
CA LEU A 71 -4.19 25.01 0.67
C LEU A 71 -4.49 23.90 1.67
N THR A 72 -5.67 23.94 2.28
CA THR A 72 -6.18 22.85 3.11
C THR A 72 -7.57 22.50 2.61
N TYR A 73 -7.80 21.22 2.33
CA TYR A 73 -9.09 20.73 1.88
C TYR A 73 -9.33 19.30 2.31
N GLU A 74 -10.60 18.91 2.35
CA GLU A 74 -11.03 17.54 2.54
C GLU A 74 -11.59 17.02 1.22
N ALA A 75 -11.30 15.76 0.89
CA ALA A 75 -11.96 15.04 -0.18
C ALA A 75 -12.81 13.92 0.40
N ASN A 76 -13.98 13.70 -0.17
CA ASN A 76 -14.86 12.60 0.16
C ASN A 76 -15.12 11.78 -1.10
N GLU A 77 -14.66 10.54 -1.12
CA GLU A 77 -14.93 9.58 -2.19
C GLU A 77 -15.84 8.49 -1.65
N ASN A 78 -17.10 8.48 -2.07
CA ASN A 78 -18.09 7.50 -1.64
C ASN A 78 -18.21 7.33 -0.10
N GLY A 79 -18.08 8.43 0.65
CA GLY A 79 -18.12 8.44 2.11
C GLY A 79 -16.75 8.27 2.78
N VAL A 80 -15.68 8.01 2.02
CA VAL A 80 -14.31 7.91 2.54
C VAL A 80 -13.67 9.30 2.53
N GLU A 81 -13.43 9.84 3.71
CA GLU A 81 -12.81 11.16 3.89
C GLU A 81 -11.28 11.08 3.88
N THR A 82 -10.65 12.01 3.17
CA THR A 82 -9.20 12.22 3.13
C THR A 82 -8.93 13.71 3.22
N ALA A 83 -8.11 14.12 4.17
CA ALA A 83 -7.67 15.50 4.35
C ALA A 83 -6.33 15.76 3.66
N TYR A 84 -6.17 16.97 3.13
CA TYR A 84 -5.00 17.42 2.38
C TYR A 84 -4.49 18.75 2.94
N ASP A 85 -3.19 18.86 3.15
CA ASP A 85 -2.48 20.12 3.45
C ASP A 85 -1.33 20.27 2.44
N LEU A 86 -1.45 21.25 1.55
CA LEU A 86 -0.52 21.53 0.47
C LEU A 86 0.08 22.92 0.66
N ARG A 87 1.41 23.02 0.58
CA ARG A 87 2.09 24.30 0.70
C ARG A 87 3.19 24.43 -0.34
N SER A 88 3.36 25.62 -0.88
CA SER A 88 4.44 25.98 -1.79
C SER A 88 4.87 27.41 -1.53
N ASP A 89 6.16 27.67 -1.40
CA ASP A 89 6.74 29.03 -1.37
C ASP A 89 7.44 29.38 -2.70
N GLY A 90 7.18 28.60 -3.76
CA GLY A 90 7.81 28.73 -5.07
C GLY A 90 9.19 28.07 -5.18
N ASN A 91 9.84 27.74 -4.06
CA ASN A 91 11.16 27.09 -4.02
C ASN A 91 11.10 25.69 -3.39
N ALA A 92 10.32 25.53 -2.33
CA ALA A 92 10.03 24.30 -1.64
C ALA A 92 8.51 24.06 -1.62
N SER A 93 8.14 22.78 -1.54
CA SER A 93 6.75 22.37 -1.44
C SER A 93 6.58 21.26 -0.43
N PHE A 94 5.41 21.25 0.21
CA PHE A 94 5.00 20.26 1.18
C PHE A 94 3.62 19.73 0.80
N VAL A 95 3.47 18.42 0.92
CA VAL A 95 2.20 17.73 0.74
C VAL A 95 1.99 16.85 1.95
N ASN A 96 0.80 16.91 2.56
CA ASN A 96 0.34 15.94 3.54
C ASN A 96 -1.04 15.44 3.12
N VAL A 97 -1.17 14.13 3.00
CA VAL A 97 -2.42 13.43 2.75
C VAL A 97 -2.72 12.56 3.95
N SER A 98 -3.83 12.78 4.63
CA SER A 98 -4.23 12.01 5.81
C SER A 98 -5.63 11.44 5.68
N GLY A 99 -5.79 10.15 5.96
CA GLY A 99 -7.09 9.46 5.89
C GLY A 99 -7.01 8.08 6.53
N GLY A 100 -7.85 7.13 6.05
CA GLY A 100 -7.85 5.75 6.56
C GLY A 100 -6.52 5.00 6.42
N PHE A 101 -5.66 5.43 5.48
CA PHE A 101 -4.31 4.90 5.26
C PHE A 101 -3.26 5.42 6.26
N GLY A 102 -3.62 6.32 7.15
CA GLY A 102 -2.66 7.10 7.93
C GLY A 102 -2.30 8.42 7.25
N SER A 103 -1.08 8.93 7.47
CA SER A 103 -0.62 10.19 6.91
C SER A 103 0.62 10.00 6.04
N LEU A 104 0.50 10.34 4.76
CA LEU A 104 1.59 10.32 3.79
C LEU A 104 2.04 11.75 3.51
N ARG A 105 3.33 12.03 3.73
CA ARG A 105 3.90 13.38 3.62
C ARG A 105 5.05 13.41 2.63
N GLY A 106 5.14 14.49 1.86
CA GLY A 106 6.20 14.74 0.89
C GLY A 106 6.81 16.12 1.09
N TYR A 107 8.14 16.18 1.08
CA TYR A 107 8.91 17.41 1.20
C TYR A 107 9.79 17.56 -0.05
N PHE A 108 9.43 18.52 -0.90
CA PHE A 108 9.98 18.69 -2.24
C PHE A 108 10.70 20.03 -2.38
N GLY A 109 11.71 20.09 -3.25
CA GLY A 109 12.42 21.33 -3.57
C GLY A 109 13.40 21.83 -2.50
N GLY A 110 13.81 23.08 -2.67
CA GLY A 110 14.92 23.75 -1.98
C GLY A 110 16.28 23.59 -2.71
N PRO A 111 17.14 24.62 -2.73
CA PRO A 111 18.47 24.50 -3.32
C PRO A 111 19.30 23.45 -2.58
N ASN A 112 19.85 22.48 -3.31
CA ASN A 112 20.71 21.38 -2.81
C ASN A 112 20.03 20.43 -1.82
N GLN A 113 18.72 20.27 -1.93
CA GLN A 113 17.96 19.53 -0.95
C GLN A 113 17.35 18.25 -1.53
N SER A 114 17.70 17.12 -0.92
CA SER A 114 17.10 15.81 -1.26
C SER A 114 15.62 15.77 -0.89
N GLU A 115 14.80 15.17 -1.75
CA GLU A 115 13.37 14.96 -1.49
C GLU A 115 13.18 13.91 -0.40
N VAL A 116 12.20 14.12 0.47
CA VAL A 116 11.87 13.21 1.57
C VAL A 116 10.40 12.84 1.47
N VAL A 117 10.11 11.56 1.66
CA VAL A 117 8.75 11.04 1.85
C VAL A 117 8.63 10.43 3.23
N CYS A 118 7.48 10.59 3.87
CA CYS A 118 7.18 10.00 5.17
C CYS A 118 5.82 9.33 5.17
N LEU A 119 5.70 8.26 5.94
CA LEU A 119 4.44 7.60 6.23
C LEU A 119 4.30 7.48 7.75
N SER A 120 3.18 7.94 8.27
CA SER A 120 2.72 7.67 9.63
C SER A 120 1.57 6.67 9.59
N TYR A 121 1.79 5.46 10.11
CA TYR A 121 0.80 4.37 10.11
C TYR A 121 0.95 3.50 11.36
N GLY A 122 -0.16 3.18 12.03
CA GLY A 122 -0.15 2.32 13.22
C GLY A 122 0.64 2.90 14.42
N GLY A 123 0.78 4.22 14.51
CA GLY A 123 1.59 4.89 15.53
C GLY A 123 3.09 4.97 15.23
N ASP A 124 3.56 4.25 14.19
CA ASP A 124 4.91 4.38 13.67
C ASP A 124 4.97 5.53 12.66
N ASP A 125 6.06 6.30 12.71
CA ASP A 125 6.36 7.33 11.71
C ASP A 125 7.75 7.10 11.11
N ARG A 126 7.81 6.93 9.77
CA ARG A 126 9.07 6.68 9.06
C ARG A 126 9.20 7.58 7.86
N CYS A 127 10.37 8.20 7.75
CA CYS A 127 10.75 9.06 6.64
C CYS A 127 11.95 8.49 5.90
N ALA A 128 12.03 8.64 4.58
CA ALA A 128 13.19 8.29 3.80
C ALA A 128 13.47 9.31 2.70
N LEU A 129 14.73 9.38 2.29
CA LEU A 129 15.13 10.09 1.10
C LEU A 129 14.61 9.33 -0.13
N VAL A 130 14.08 10.06 -1.12
CA VAL A 130 13.48 9.47 -2.32
C VAL A 130 14.52 8.72 -3.18
N GLY A 131 15.79 9.15 -3.15
CA GLY A 131 16.91 8.41 -3.73
C GLY A 131 16.68 7.93 -5.18
N ASN A 132 17.21 6.75 -5.52
CA ASN A 132 17.00 6.08 -6.81
C ASN A 132 16.07 4.85 -6.68
N ASP A 133 15.45 4.64 -5.51
CA ASP A 133 14.54 3.51 -5.30
C ASP A 133 13.23 3.77 -6.04
N SER A 134 12.82 2.83 -6.90
CA SER A 134 11.64 3.00 -7.75
C SER A 134 10.33 3.15 -6.96
N GLU A 135 10.23 2.51 -5.79
CA GLU A 135 9.03 2.60 -4.96
C GLU A 135 8.96 3.96 -4.27
N ALA A 136 10.06 4.41 -3.66
CA ALA A 136 10.12 5.73 -3.04
C ALA A 136 9.89 6.86 -4.08
N LEU A 137 10.42 6.70 -5.30
CA LEU A 137 10.15 7.60 -6.43
C LEU A 137 8.67 7.60 -6.83
N SER A 138 8.02 6.43 -6.87
CA SER A 138 6.58 6.31 -7.16
C SER A 138 5.74 7.05 -6.11
N VAL A 139 6.04 6.86 -4.83
CA VAL A 139 5.37 7.56 -3.72
C VAL A 139 5.59 9.08 -3.80
N ALA A 140 6.81 9.52 -4.10
CA ALA A 140 7.10 10.94 -4.26
C ALA A 140 6.34 11.55 -5.46
N ALA A 141 6.27 10.82 -6.58
CA ALA A 141 5.55 11.25 -7.78
C ALA A 141 4.03 11.35 -7.53
N SER A 142 3.44 10.39 -6.80
CA SER A 142 2.01 10.40 -6.47
C SER A 142 1.62 11.51 -5.49
N LEU A 143 2.55 11.99 -4.66
CA LEU A 143 2.34 13.18 -3.85
C LEU A 143 2.54 14.47 -4.66
N LYS A 144 3.54 14.53 -5.54
CA LYS A 144 3.82 15.71 -6.37
C LYS A 144 2.67 16.07 -7.32
N ILE A 145 1.97 15.07 -7.86
CA ILE A 145 0.82 15.32 -8.75
C ILE A 145 -0.33 16.04 -8.02
N LEU A 146 -0.35 16.03 -6.69
CA LEU A 146 -1.33 16.77 -5.88
C LEU A 146 -1.01 18.26 -5.78
N LEU A 147 0.25 18.68 -6.03
CA LEU A 147 0.63 20.08 -5.99
C LEU A 147 0.05 20.79 -7.22
N PRO A 148 -0.80 21.82 -7.03
CA PRO A 148 -1.27 22.61 -8.15
C PRO A 148 -0.10 23.23 -8.90
N ASP A 149 -0.09 23.04 -10.22
CA ASP A 149 0.86 23.67 -11.11
C ASP A 149 0.15 24.38 -12.27
N LYS A 150 0.77 25.47 -12.73
CA LYS A 150 0.24 26.33 -13.79
C LYS A 150 -0.05 25.57 -15.08
N LYS A 151 0.81 24.61 -15.47
CA LYS A 151 0.65 23.85 -16.71
C LYS A 151 -0.59 22.95 -16.62
N THR A 152 -0.85 22.33 -15.47
CA THR A 152 -2.04 21.52 -15.24
C THR A 152 -3.32 22.34 -15.37
N PHE A 153 -3.42 23.52 -14.74
CA PHE A 153 -4.60 24.38 -14.89
C PHE A 153 -4.82 24.84 -16.34
N ILE A 154 -3.77 25.22 -17.06
CA ILE A 154 -3.86 25.61 -18.48
C ILE A 154 -4.32 24.43 -19.33
N SER A 155 -3.79 23.24 -19.08
CA SER A 155 -4.17 22.00 -19.78
C SER A 155 -5.64 21.66 -19.52
N GLN A 156 -6.07 21.68 -18.27
CA GLN A 156 -7.47 21.44 -17.89
C GLN A 156 -8.42 22.46 -18.52
N LYS A 157 -8.09 23.76 -18.45
CA LYS A 157 -8.86 24.81 -19.13
C LYS A 157 -9.02 24.54 -20.63
N THR A 158 -7.92 24.18 -21.29
CA THR A 158 -7.91 23.86 -22.73
C THR A 158 -8.80 22.64 -23.04
N GLN A 159 -8.72 21.60 -22.22
CA GLN A 159 -9.56 20.41 -22.35
C GLN A 159 -11.04 20.73 -22.14
N ILE A 160 -11.38 21.52 -21.11
CA ILE A 160 -12.76 21.95 -20.85
C ILE A 160 -13.31 22.79 -22.01
N ILE A 161 -12.55 23.75 -22.55
CA ILE A 161 -12.95 24.52 -23.74
C ILE A 161 -13.26 23.58 -24.91
N LYS A 162 -12.39 22.60 -25.15
CA LYS A 162 -12.59 21.62 -26.21
C LYS A 162 -13.85 20.79 -26.01
N LEU A 163 -14.08 20.31 -24.78
CA LEU A 163 -15.25 19.51 -24.42
C LEU A 163 -16.56 20.31 -24.51
N ILE A 164 -16.55 21.59 -24.14
CA ILE A 164 -17.70 22.50 -24.36
C ILE A 164 -17.95 22.68 -25.85
N ASN A 165 -16.90 22.97 -26.62
CA ASN A 165 -17.02 23.21 -28.06
C ASN A 165 -17.58 22.00 -28.80
N ILE A 166 -17.14 20.78 -28.49
CA ILE A 166 -17.64 19.55 -29.14
C ILE A 166 -19.01 19.08 -28.58
N GLY A 167 -19.57 19.77 -27.59
CA GLY A 167 -20.87 19.45 -27.00
C GLY A 167 -20.87 18.33 -25.96
N ALA A 168 -19.70 17.83 -25.55
CA ALA A 168 -19.56 16.82 -24.50
C ALA A 168 -19.96 17.39 -23.12
N ILE A 169 -19.59 18.64 -22.85
CA ILE A 169 -20.00 19.38 -21.66
C ILE A 169 -21.23 20.22 -21.98
N LYS A 170 -22.30 20.00 -21.23
CA LYS A 170 -23.51 20.83 -21.26
C LYS A 170 -23.62 21.58 -19.94
N LEU A 171 -23.27 22.86 -19.99
CA LEU A 171 -23.35 23.77 -18.84
C LEU A 171 -24.81 24.04 -18.48
N ASP A 172 -25.12 23.99 -17.19
CA ASP A 172 -26.33 24.60 -16.66
C ASP A 172 -26.21 26.12 -16.81
N SER A 173 -27.24 26.75 -17.38
CA SER A 173 -27.28 28.19 -17.56
C SER A 173 -27.37 28.97 -16.23
N SER A 174 -27.80 28.32 -15.16
CA SER A 174 -27.98 28.94 -13.85
C SER A 174 -26.65 29.04 -13.10
N ILE A 175 -26.37 30.25 -12.60
CA ILE A 175 -25.35 30.49 -11.59
C ILE A 175 -26.08 30.68 -10.27
N ILE A 176 -25.79 29.83 -9.29
CA ILE A 176 -26.48 29.81 -8.01
C ILE A 176 -25.57 30.42 -6.94
N GLU A 177 -26.07 31.41 -6.21
CA GLU A 177 -25.39 31.94 -5.04
C GLU A 177 -25.56 30.95 -3.88
N GLU A 178 -24.49 30.25 -3.52
CA GLU A 178 -24.53 29.16 -2.54
C GLU A 178 -23.20 29.18 -1.76
N PRO A 179 -23.14 29.75 -0.54
CA PRO A 179 -21.90 29.84 0.22
C PRO A 179 -21.38 28.46 0.65
N THR A 180 -20.07 28.32 0.82
CA THR A 180 -19.42 27.07 1.25
C THR A 180 -18.39 27.39 2.33
N GLY A 181 -18.59 26.85 3.54
CA GLY A 181 -17.69 27.12 4.66
C GLY A 181 -17.53 28.62 4.93
N ALA A 182 -16.31 29.13 4.80
CA ALA A 182 -15.98 30.54 4.96
C ALA A 182 -16.02 31.36 3.65
N PHE A 183 -16.38 30.74 2.52
CA PHE A 183 -16.30 31.35 1.20
C PHE A 183 -17.68 31.77 0.68
N GLU A 184 -17.73 32.98 0.16
CA GLU A 184 -18.89 33.49 -0.58
C GLU A 184 -18.78 33.05 -2.04
N THR A 185 -19.57 32.06 -2.44
CA THR A 185 -19.36 31.32 -3.70
C THR A 185 -20.50 31.44 -4.69
N LYS A 186 -20.15 31.34 -5.96
CA LYS A 186 -21.05 31.12 -7.09
C LYS A 186 -20.90 29.69 -7.59
N LYS A 187 -21.97 28.92 -7.48
CA LYS A 187 -22.04 27.55 -7.97
C LYS A 187 -22.42 27.50 -9.44
N ILE A 188 -21.68 26.67 -10.16
CA ILE A 188 -21.94 26.30 -11.56
C ILE A 188 -21.94 24.78 -11.68
N SER A 189 -22.74 24.28 -12.60
CA SER A 189 -22.87 22.84 -12.82
C SER A 189 -22.85 22.52 -14.31
N TYR A 190 -22.40 21.33 -14.66
CA TYR A 190 -22.54 20.78 -16.01
C TYR A 190 -22.71 19.27 -15.99
N SER A 191 -23.32 18.74 -17.04
CA SER A 191 -23.27 17.31 -17.35
C SER A 191 -22.17 17.02 -18.37
N LEU A 192 -21.49 15.89 -18.24
CA LEU A 192 -20.47 15.40 -19.17
C LEU A 192 -20.96 14.08 -19.78
N ASP A 193 -21.05 14.01 -21.11
CA ASP A 193 -21.49 12.81 -21.82
C ASP A 193 -20.64 12.51 -23.06
N TYR A 194 -19.62 11.69 -22.87
CA TYR A 194 -18.74 11.24 -23.95
C TYR A 194 -19.44 10.35 -24.99
N ARG A 195 -20.58 9.72 -24.66
CA ARG A 195 -21.30 8.82 -25.56
C ARG A 195 -21.96 9.55 -26.74
N SER A 196 -22.08 10.87 -26.61
CA SER A 196 -22.58 11.73 -27.69
C SER A 196 -21.52 12.07 -28.74
N LEU A 197 -20.26 11.72 -28.50
CA LEU A 197 -19.13 12.07 -29.36
C LEU A 197 -18.88 11.04 -30.45
N THR A 198 -18.39 11.51 -31.60
CA THR A 198 -17.84 10.65 -32.64
C THR A 198 -16.47 10.08 -32.23
N VAL A 199 -16.03 9.03 -32.92
CA VAL A 199 -14.69 8.44 -32.70
C VAL A 199 -13.58 9.49 -32.84
N ASP A 200 -13.63 10.33 -33.89
CA ASP A 200 -12.63 11.38 -34.09
C ASP A 200 -12.64 12.41 -32.97
N GLN A 201 -13.83 12.78 -32.48
CA GLN A 201 -13.97 13.70 -31.36
C GLN A 201 -13.38 13.11 -30.07
N LEU A 202 -13.65 11.83 -29.77
CA LEU A 202 -13.05 11.09 -28.65
C LEU A 202 -11.52 11.08 -28.73
N LEU A 203 -10.98 10.67 -29.88
CA LEU A 203 -9.54 10.66 -30.12
C LEU A 203 -8.92 12.05 -29.97
N SER A 204 -9.63 13.09 -30.41
CA SER A 204 -9.16 14.46 -30.29
C SER A 204 -9.01 14.90 -28.82
N VAL A 205 -9.84 14.40 -27.91
CA VAL A 205 -9.74 14.68 -26.46
C VAL A 205 -8.89 13.65 -25.71
N GLY A 206 -8.19 12.77 -26.45
CA GLY A 206 -7.29 11.77 -25.89
C GLY A 206 -7.98 10.55 -25.31
N ILE A 207 -9.26 10.31 -25.65
CA ILE A 207 -10.02 9.17 -25.17
C ILE A 207 -10.06 8.10 -26.27
N SER A 208 -9.62 6.89 -25.94
CA SER A 208 -9.73 5.76 -26.85
C SER A 208 -11.20 5.35 -27.02
N PRO A 209 -11.68 5.01 -28.22
CA PRO A 209 -13.01 4.41 -28.39
C PRO A 209 -13.20 3.09 -27.64
N SER A 210 -12.10 2.43 -27.27
CA SER A 210 -12.10 1.21 -26.45
C SER A 210 -11.98 1.49 -24.95
N ASP A 211 -12.01 2.75 -24.53
CA ASP A 211 -11.91 3.13 -23.11
C ASP A 211 -13.15 2.60 -22.36
N PRO A 212 -12.97 1.75 -21.34
CA PRO A 212 -14.10 1.17 -20.59
C PRO A 212 -15.05 2.22 -20.03
N SER A 213 -14.54 3.40 -19.67
CA SER A 213 -15.32 4.49 -19.08
C SER A 213 -16.49 4.94 -19.96
N LEU A 214 -16.36 4.82 -21.29
CA LEU A 214 -17.43 5.16 -22.24
C LEU A 214 -18.67 4.27 -22.08
N SER A 215 -18.48 3.04 -21.62
CA SER A 215 -19.54 2.04 -21.44
C SER A 215 -19.99 1.89 -19.99
N THR A 216 -19.08 2.11 -19.03
CA THR A 216 -19.35 1.87 -17.62
C THR A 216 -19.86 3.13 -16.90
N ILE A 217 -19.40 4.32 -17.31
CA ILE A 217 -19.72 5.59 -16.66
C ILE A 217 -20.91 6.26 -17.35
N SER A 218 -21.89 6.68 -16.57
CA SER A 218 -23.07 7.41 -17.04
C SER A 218 -23.51 8.47 -16.02
N ASP A 219 -24.44 9.34 -16.43
CA ASP A 219 -25.05 10.37 -15.58
C ASP A 219 -24.02 11.29 -14.88
N GLN A 220 -22.86 11.53 -15.52
CA GLN A 220 -21.80 12.34 -14.94
C GLN A 220 -22.24 13.80 -14.84
N LYS A 221 -22.26 14.31 -13.61
CA LYS A 221 -22.52 15.71 -13.29
C LYS A 221 -21.37 16.24 -12.46
N VAL A 222 -20.91 17.43 -12.79
CA VAL A 222 -19.86 18.13 -12.05
C VAL A 222 -20.43 19.47 -11.61
N SER A 223 -20.20 19.83 -10.35
CA SER A 223 -20.51 21.11 -9.76
C SER A 223 -19.24 21.74 -9.21
N TYR A 224 -19.05 23.03 -9.45
CA TYR A 224 -17.95 23.82 -8.90
C TYR A 224 -18.52 25.02 -8.17
N TRP A 225 -17.95 25.33 -7.01
CA TRP A 225 -18.24 26.53 -6.25
C TRP A 225 -17.03 27.45 -6.36
N VAL A 226 -17.21 28.57 -7.06
CA VAL A 226 -16.17 29.54 -7.35
C VAL A 226 -16.27 30.70 -6.37
N ASP A 227 -15.22 30.93 -5.58
CA ASP A 227 -15.15 32.03 -4.63
C ASP A 227 -15.22 33.39 -5.35
N LYS A 228 -16.04 34.30 -4.85
CA LYS A 228 -16.24 35.63 -5.45
C LYS A 228 -15.00 36.52 -5.33
N ALA A 229 -14.22 36.37 -4.28
CA ALA A 229 -13.11 37.28 -3.99
C ALA A 229 -11.87 36.94 -4.83
N GLY A 230 -11.44 35.68 -4.81
CA GLY A 230 -10.25 35.20 -5.51
C GLY A 230 -10.54 34.54 -6.86
N GLY A 231 -11.79 34.15 -7.13
CA GLY A 231 -12.15 33.41 -8.34
C GLY A 231 -11.70 31.95 -8.32
N PHE A 232 -11.29 31.40 -7.18
CA PHE A 232 -10.82 30.00 -7.08
C PHE A 232 -11.99 29.02 -6.95
N ILE A 233 -11.80 27.81 -7.46
CA ILE A 233 -12.68 26.68 -7.13
C ILE A 233 -12.36 26.27 -5.69
N VAL A 234 -13.29 26.50 -4.76
CA VAL A 234 -13.13 26.18 -3.34
C VAL A 234 -13.94 24.96 -2.91
N LYS A 235 -14.83 24.49 -3.78
CA LYS A 235 -15.47 23.19 -3.64
C LYS A 235 -15.78 22.62 -5.02
N SER A 236 -15.65 21.31 -5.14
CA SER A 236 -16.09 20.58 -6.32
C SER A 236 -16.86 19.32 -5.91
N ARG A 237 -17.86 18.94 -6.70
CA ARG A 237 -18.57 17.68 -6.53
C ARG A 237 -18.82 17.06 -7.89
N ALA A 238 -18.32 15.86 -8.10
CA ALA A 238 -18.63 15.01 -9.23
C ALA A 238 -19.52 13.85 -8.78
N THR A 239 -20.62 13.61 -9.49
CA THR A 239 -21.47 12.44 -9.29
C THR A 239 -21.59 11.69 -10.60
N TYR A 240 -21.53 10.37 -10.57
CA TYR A 240 -21.67 9.53 -11.76
C TYR A 240 -22.22 8.16 -11.38
N LYS A 241 -22.65 7.38 -12.36
CA LYS A 241 -22.97 5.96 -12.18
C LYS A 241 -21.93 5.12 -12.89
N GLU A 242 -21.31 4.19 -12.17
CA GLU A 242 -20.44 3.16 -12.75
C GLU A 242 -21.14 1.82 -12.64
N THR A 243 -21.46 1.18 -13.77
CA THR A 243 -22.21 -0.09 -13.77
C THR A 243 -23.52 -0.04 -12.96
N LEU A 244 -24.22 1.09 -13.02
CA LEU A 244 -25.46 1.43 -12.27
C LEU A 244 -25.27 1.77 -10.78
N VAL A 245 -24.07 1.59 -10.22
CA VAL A 245 -23.75 2.02 -8.85
C VAL A 245 -23.46 3.52 -8.86
N SER A 246 -24.14 4.27 -7.99
CA SER A 246 -23.92 5.71 -7.87
C SER A 246 -22.65 5.97 -7.09
N ASN A 247 -21.77 6.78 -7.67
CA ASN A 247 -20.53 7.22 -7.07
C ASN A 247 -20.53 8.74 -6.94
N SER A 248 -19.83 9.24 -5.93
CA SER A 248 -19.58 10.66 -5.74
C SER A 248 -18.18 10.92 -5.25
N TYR A 249 -17.56 11.93 -5.83
CA TYR A 249 -16.30 12.51 -5.39
C TYR A 249 -16.53 13.98 -5.08
N GLU A 250 -16.13 14.42 -3.90
CA GLU A 250 -16.26 15.79 -3.46
C GLU A 250 -14.93 16.30 -2.92
N THR A 251 -14.60 17.56 -3.18
CA THR A 251 -13.51 18.28 -2.52
C THR A 251 -14.04 19.56 -1.93
N ASP A 252 -13.65 19.88 -0.70
CA ASP A 252 -14.09 21.07 0.03
C ASP A 252 -12.90 21.75 0.70
N TYR A 253 -12.54 22.94 0.23
CA TYR A 253 -11.41 23.70 0.76
C TYR A 253 -11.84 24.41 2.04
N THR A 254 -11.08 24.19 3.11
CA THR A 254 -11.26 24.89 4.38
C THR A 254 -10.32 26.09 4.50
N LYS A 255 -9.24 26.11 3.70
CA LYS A 255 -8.25 27.19 3.71
C LYS A 255 -7.61 27.37 2.33
N ILE A 256 -7.57 28.62 1.87
CA ILE A 256 -6.77 29.06 0.72
C ILE A 256 -6.07 30.35 1.13
N LYS A 257 -4.74 30.32 1.17
CA LYS A 257 -3.91 31.48 1.46
C LYS A 257 -2.86 31.63 0.38
N LEU A 258 -2.80 32.81 -0.24
CA LEU A 258 -1.81 33.16 -1.26
C LEU A 258 -0.61 33.89 -0.65
N GLY A 259 0.52 33.85 -1.36
CA GLY A 259 1.80 34.43 -0.92
C GLY A 259 2.70 33.38 -0.28
N SER A 260 3.83 33.76 0.30
CA SER A 260 4.87 32.83 0.77
C SER A 260 4.47 32.17 2.10
N PRO A 261 3.91 30.95 2.11
CA PRO A 261 3.61 30.28 3.36
C PRO A 261 4.90 29.81 4.03
N GLU A 262 4.83 29.54 5.33
CA GLU A 262 5.86 28.72 5.96
C GLU A 262 5.67 27.26 5.52
N VAL A 263 6.63 26.76 4.73
CA VAL A 263 6.70 25.35 4.34
C VAL A 263 7.34 24.56 5.49
N PRO A 264 6.69 23.51 6.02
CA PRO A 264 7.26 22.67 7.06
C PRO A 264 8.66 22.18 6.70
N GLY A 265 9.61 22.36 7.62
CA GLY A 265 10.96 21.84 7.48
C GLY A 265 10.98 20.31 7.40
N LYS A 266 12.01 19.77 6.74
CA LYS A 266 12.20 18.32 6.63
C LYS A 266 12.40 17.68 8.00
N PRO A 267 11.86 16.47 8.22
CA PRO A 267 12.10 15.75 9.46
C PRO A 267 13.58 15.34 9.55
N LEU A 268 14.14 15.47 10.76
CA LEU A 268 15.56 15.15 11.02
C LEU A 268 15.82 13.63 11.03
N GLY A 269 14.81 12.82 11.36
CA GLY A 269 14.91 11.37 11.43
C GLY A 269 14.51 10.71 10.12
N VAL A 270 15.47 10.49 9.22
CA VAL A 270 15.28 9.64 8.04
C VAL A 270 15.86 8.24 8.30
N VAL A 271 15.14 7.21 7.87
CA VAL A 271 15.59 5.82 7.84
C VAL A 271 16.12 5.47 6.46
N GLU A 272 16.86 4.37 6.36
CA GLU A 272 17.27 3.79 5.08
C GLU A 272 16.06 3.51 4.17
N THR A 273 16.15 3.87 2.89
CA THR A 273 15.05 3.75 1.92
C THR A 273 14.44 2.33 1.87
N PRO A 274 15.22 1.22 1.89
CA PRO A 274 14.65 -0.14 1.94
C PRO A 274 13.79 -0.41 3.19
N SER A 275 14.13 0.19 4.33
CA SER A 275 13.34 0.08 5.57
C SER A 275 12.01 0.81 5.43
N PHE A 276 12.02 2.01 4.84
CA PHE A 276 10.80 2.76 4.53
C PHE A 276 9.92 2.01 3.53
N VAL A 277 10.48 1.51 2.43
CA VAL A 277 9.72 0.77 1.40
C VAL A 277 9.06 -0.48 1.97
N SER A 278 9.78 -1.23 2.81
CA SER A 278 9.22 -2.41 3.49
C SER A 278 8.11 -2.03 4.48
N PHE A 279 8.21 -0.87 5.12
CA PHE A 279 7.16 -0.34 5.98
C PHE A 279 5.93 0.11 5.18
N TYR A 280 6.14 0.90 4.11
CA TYR A 280 5.09 1.36 3.20
C TYR A 280 4.29 0.20 2.61
N LYS A 281 4.95 -0.83 2.08
CA LYS A 281 4.28 -2.02 1.52
C LYS A 281 3.44 -2.78 2.54
N ARG A 282 3.93 -2.91 3.78
CA ARG A 282 3.14 -3.54 4.85
C ARG A 282 1.92 -2.71 5.20
N ALA A 283 2.08 -1.39 5.34
CA ALA A 283 0.95 -0.50 5.58
C ALA A 283 -0.08 -0.58 4.44
N GLU A 284 0.37 -0.60 3.18
CA GLU A 284 -0.49 -0.73 2.00
C GLU A 284 -1.28 -2.05 2.01
N MET A 285 -0.62 -3.18 2.25
CA MET A 285 -1.30 -4.48 2.37
C MET A 285 -2.31 -4.49 3.52
N ASP A 286 -1.96 -3.91 4.67
CA ASP A 286 -2.87 -3.85 5.81
C ASP A 286 -4.09 -2.95 5.53
N TYR A 287 -3.88 -1.83 4.84
CA TYR A 287 -4.97 -0.96 4.42
C TYR A 287 -5.87 -1.60 3.37
N GLN A 288 -5.31 -2.25 2.35
CA GLN A 288 -6.10 -2.99 1.36
C GLN A 288 -6.93 -4.09 2.02
N ALA A 289 -6.37 -4.81 3.00
CA ALA A 289 -7.13 -5.78 3.77
C ALA A 289 -8.31 -5.14 4.53
N LYS A 290 -8.08 -3.99 5.18
CA LYS A 290 -9.14 -3.22 5.86
C LYS A 290 -10.20 -2.73 4.87
N ALA A 291 -9.80 -2.15 3.75
CA ALA A 291 -10.68 -1.64 2.71
C ALA A 291 -11.54 -2.76 2.10
N SER A 292 -10.99 -3.96 1.93
CA SER A 292 -11.74 -5.11 1.43
C SER A 292 -12.90 -5.51 2.36
N CYS A 293 -12.74 -5.33 3.68
CA CYS A 293 -13.83 -5.56 4.63
C CYS A 293 -14.92 -4.48 4.55
N MET A 294 -14.60 -3.26 4.11
CA MET A 294 -15.54 -2.14 4.06
C MET A 294 -16.56 -2.25 2.92
N VAL A 295 -16.33 -3.15 1.96
CA VAL A 295 -17.27 -3.43 0.86
C VAL A 295 -18.49 -4.23 1.35
N PHE A 296 -18.36 -4.95 2.47
CA PHE A 296 -19.47 -5.69 3.06
C PHE A 296 -20.38 -4.76 3.90
N GLU A 297 -21.63 -5.17 4.09
CA GLU A 297 -22.60 -4.48 4.93
C GLU A 297 -22.96 -5.33 6.16
N GLY A 298 -23.44 -4.66 7.22
CA GLY A 298 -23.98 -5.31 8.41
C GLY A 298 -23.02 -6.32 9.07
N ASN A 299 -23.53 -7.52 9.31
CA ASN A 299 -22.83 -8.59 10.04
C ASN A 299 -21.61 -9.15 9.28
N ASP A 300 -21.65 -9.21 7.94
CA ASP A 300 -20.54 -9.75 7.14
C ASP A 300 -19.29 -8.86 7.26
N ARG A 301 -19.49 -7.53 7.28
CA ARG A 301 -18.42 -6.56 7.57
C ARG A 301 -17.84 -6.78 8.96
N THR A 302 -18.70 -6.95 9.97
CA THR A 302 -18.26 -7.19 11.36
C THR A 302 -17.44 -8.47 11.48
N ILE A 303 -17.87 -9.56 10.85
CA ILE A 303 -17.13 -10.83 10.82
C ILE A 303 -15.77 -10.66 10.12
N CYS A 304 -15.73 -9.95 8.99
CA CYS A 304 -14.50 -9.66 8.26
C CYS A 304 -13.51 -8.88 9.13
N LEU A 305 -13.97 -7.79 9.76
CA LEU A 305 -13.15 -6.94 10.63
C LEU A 305 -12.65 -7.69 11.87
N LYS A 306 -13.48 -8.51 12.52
CA LYS A 306 -13.08 -9.38 13.65
C LYS A 306 -11.97 -10.35 13.25
N SER A 307 -12.15 -11.02 12.11
CA SER A 307 -11.18 -11.98 11.58
C SER A 307 -9.84 -11.30 11.27
N LEU A 308 -9.91 -10.15 10.59
CA LEU A 308 -8.73 -9.36 10.24
C LEU A 308 -8.01 -8.83 11.49
N ALA A 309 -8.74 -8.30 12.48
CA ALA A 309 -8.19 -7.83 13.74
C ALA A 309 -7.45 -8.96 14.49
N SER A 310 -8.04 -10.16 14.53
CA SER A 310 -7.44 -11.33 15.15
C SER A 310 -6.18 -11.79 14.41
N GLU A 311 -6.21 -11.87 13.08
CA GLU A 311 -5.06 -12.27 12.25
C GLU A 311 -3.90 -11.30 12.40
N LYS A 312 -4.19 -10.00 12.28
CA LYS A 312 -3.19 -8.92 12.35
C LYS A 312 -2.78 -8.58 13.77
N ARG A 313 -3.50 -9.09 14.78
CA ARG A 313 -3.31 -8.75 16.19
C ARG A 313 -3.40 -7.24 16.43
N ASP A 314 -4.25 -6.56 15.66
CA ASP A 314 -4.40 -5.10 15.66
C ASP A 314 -5.79 -4.72 16.18
N TRP A 315 -5.83 -4.22 17.42
CA TRP A 315 -7.08 -3.84 18.08
C TRP A 315 -7.68 -2.55 17.51
N GLU A 316 -6.90 -1.72 16.81
CA GLU A 316 -7.41 -0.51 16.17
C GLU A 316 -8.43 -0.85 15.07
N ILE A 317 -8.33 -2.05 14.47
CA ILE A 317 -9.32 -2.57 13.51
C ILE A 317 -10.68 -2.78 14.20
N CYS A 318 -10.69 -3.20 15.46
CA CYS A 318 -11.95 -3.39 16.19
C CYS A 318 -12.74 -2.08 16.31
N LYS A 319 -12.09 -0.91 16.41
CA LYS A 319 -12.76 0.40 16.47
C LYS A 319 -13.60 0.72 15.24
N MET A 320 -13.37 0.03 14.12
CA MET A 320 -14.17 0.18 12.91
C MET A 320 -15.53 -0.53 13.01
N ILE A 321 -15.77 -1.31 14.05
CA ILE A 321 -17.05 -1.96 14.34
C ILE A 321 -17.91 -1.01 15.18
N GLY A 322 -19.01 -0.53 14.60
CA GLY A 322 -19.88 0.45 15.26
C GLY A 322 -20.75 -0.12 16.38
N GLU A 323 -21.05 -1.42 16.36
CA GLU A 323 -21.85 -2.07 17.40
C GLU A 323 -21.00 -2.36 18.64
N LYS A 324 -21.38 -1.81 19.80
CA LYS A 324 -20.58 -1.87 21.05
C LYS A 324 -20.23 -3.30 21.45
N ASP A 325 -21.20 -4.21 21.45
CA ASP A 325 -21.01 -5.60 21.88
C ASP A 325 -20.04 -6.34 20.93
N GLU A 326 -20.15 -6.07 19.63
CA GLU A 326 -19.28 -6.64 18.61
C GLU A 326 -17.85 -6.07 18.67
N TYR A 327 -17.71 -4.77 18.95
CA TYR A 327 -16.43 -4.11 19.23
C TYR A 327 -15.74 -4.71 20.46
N GLU A 328 -16.47 -4.92 21.55
CA GLU A 328 -15.91 -5.50 22.77
C GLU A 328 -15.49 -6.95 22.55
N ALA A 329 -16.30 -7.74 21.86
CA ALA A 329 -15.97 -9.12 21.49
C ALA A 329 -14.71 -9.18 20.60
N CYS A 330 -14.60 -8.30 19.59
CA CYS A 330 -13.40 -8.17 18.76
C CYS A 330 -12.15 -7.87 19.60
N THR A 331 -12.26 -6.86 20.47
CA THR A 331 -11.14 -6.38 21.29
C THR A 331 -10.70 -7.44 22.30
N LEU A 332 -11.63 -8.20 22.88
CA LEU A 332 -11.32 -9.36 23.74
C LEU A 332 -10.51 -10.41 22.98
N ILE A 333 -10.93 -10.79 21.77
CA ILE A 333 -10.20 -11.78 20.94
C ILE A 333 -8.76 -11.31 20.69
N VAL A 334 -8.58 -10.03 20.33
CA VAL A 334 -7.23 -9.46 20.12
C VAL A 334 -6.42 -9.43 21.41
N ALA A 335 -7.02 -9.03 22.54
CA ALA A 335 -6.37 -9.01 23.85
C ALA A 335 -5.86 -10.40 24.27
N GLN A 336 -6.69 -11.43 24.08
CA GLN A 336 -6.32 -12.82 24.35
C GLN A 336 -5.22 -13.29 23.40
N GLY A 337 -5.33 -13.03 22.08
CA GLY A 337 -4.33 -13.45 21.10
C GLY A 337 -2.98 -12.74 21.21
N THR A 338 -2.95 -11.56 21.83
CA THR A 338 -1.74 -10.75 22.07
C THR A 338 -1.22 -10.81 23.50
N ASN A 339 -1.95 -11.48 24.40
CA ASN A 339 -1.69 -11.44 25.84
C ASN A 339 -1.63 -10.02 26.43
N ASN A 340 -2.34 -9.07 25.83
CA ASN A 340 -2.27 -7.66 26.20
C ASN A 340 -3.42 -7.24 27.12
N ALA A 341 -3.19 -7.32 28.43
CA ALA A 341 -4.19 -6.95 29.44
C ALA A 341 -4.58 -5.47 29.43
N VAL A 342 -3.77 -4.58 28.83
CA VAL A 342 -4.13 -3.15 28.70
C VAL A 342 -5.38 -2.98 27.82
N LEU A 343 -5.64 -3.91 26.90
CA LEU A 343 -6.84 -3.88 26.09
C LEU A 343 -8.10 -4.21 26.91
N CYS A 344 -7.99 -4.99 27.99
CA CYS A 344 -9.12 -5.29 28.87
C CYS A 344 -9.62 -4.04 29.63
N GLU A 345 -8.77 -3.04 29.83
CA GLU A 345 -9.13 -1.73 30.41
C GLU A 345 -10.00 -0.88 29.46
N LYS A 346 -10.01 -1.21 28.17
CA LYS A 346 -10.83 -0.54 27.14
C LYS A 346 -12.23 -1.13 26.98
N LEU A 347 -12.52 -2.22 27.69
CA LEU A 347 -13.81 -2.91 27.66
C LEU A 347 -14.67 -2.48 28.84
N ASP A 348 -15.98 -2.44 28.65
CA ASP A 348 -16.92 -2.13 29.72
C ASP A 348 -17.55 -3.41 30.29
N ALA A 349 -18.37 -4.10 29.47
CA ALA A 349 -19.11 -5.28 29.90
C ALA A 349 -18.23 -6.55 29.92
N LEU A 350 -17.35 -6.71 28.92
CA LEU A 350 -16.48 -7.89 28.79
C LEU A 350 -15.11 -7.75 29.47
N SER A 351 -14.89 -6.74 30.31
CA SER A 351 -13.59 -6.47 30.93
C SER A 351 -13.13 -7.62 31.83
N ASP A 352 -14.01 -8.16 32.67
CA ASP A 352 -13.69 -9.26 33.58
C ASP A 352 -13.40 -10.57 32.82
N ASP A 353 -14.20 -10.87 31.80
CA ASP A 353 -13.98 -12.03 30.91
C ASP A 353 -12.65 -11.92 30.16
N CYS A 354 -12.30 -10.71 29.70
CA CYS A 354 -11.00 -10.44 29.08
C CYS A 354 -9.84 -10.69 30.05
N TYR A 355 -9.92 -10.22 31.30
CA TYR A 355 -8.87 -10.48 32.29
C TYR A 355 -8.71 -11.97 32.58
N ILE A 356 -9.82 -12.72 32.70
CA ILE A 356 -9.77 -14.18 32.85
C ILE A 356 -9.07 -14.82 31.64
N ALA A 357 -9.45 -14.41 30.41
CA ALA A 357 -8.87 -14.94 29.19
C ALA A 357 -7.36 -14.66 29.09
N VAL A 358 -6.91 -13.43 29.36
CA VAL A 358 -5.48 -13.07 29.32
C VAL A 358 -4.71 -13.75 30.47
N ALA A 359 -5.28 -13.84 31.67
CA ALA A 359 -4.67 -14.56 32.79
C ALA A 359 -4.49 -16.05 32.45
N SER A 360 -5.45 -16.66 31.74
CA SER A 360 -5.37 -18.05 31.28
C SER A 360 -4.23 -18.32 30.30
N GLN A 361 -3.79 -17.31 29.54
CA GLN A 361 -2.69 -17.45 28.59
C GLN A 361 -1.33 -17.09 29.20
N THR A 362 -1.31 -16.16 30.16
CA THR A 362 -0.07 -15.60 30.73
C THR A 362 0.33 -16.20 32.07
N GLY A 363 -0.60 -16.85 32.76
CA GLY A 363 -0.42 -17.29 34.14
C GLY A 363 -0.34 -16.14 35.16
N ASN A 364 -0.73 -14.92 34.78
CA ASN A 364 -0.57 -13.74 35.62
C ASN A 364 -1.77 -13.54 36.57
N PHE A 365 -1.57 -13.89 37.85
CA PHE A 365 -2.57 -13.74 38.90
C PHE A 365 -2.91 -12.28 39.26
N ASP A 366 -2.02 -11.32 38.98
CA ASP A 366 -2.28 -9.91 39.30
C ASP A 366 -3.41 -9.33 38.46
N LEU A 367 -3.69 -9.92 37.29
CA LEU A 367 -4.81 -9.52 36.44
C LEU A 367 -6.16 -9.76 37.13
N CYS A 368 -6.27 -10.80 37.97
CA CYS A 368 -7.50 -11.10 38.71
C CYS A 368 -7.85 -10.01 39.74
N LYS A 369 -6.86 -9.22 40.18
CA LYS A 369 -7.07 -8.10 41.11
C LYS A 369 -7.67 -6.87 40.41
N LYS A 370 -7.62 -6.81 39.07
CA LYS A 370 -8.19 -5.72 38.27
C LYS A 370 -9.67 -5.91 37.93
N MET A 371 -10.24 -7.07 38.26
CA MET A 371 -11.63 -7.40 37.95
C MET A 371 -12.62 -6.63 38.83
N LYS A 372 -13.77 -6.27 38.27
CA LYS A 372 -14.86 -5.60 38.98
C LYS A 372 -15.73 -6.60 39.76
N ASN A 373 -16.01 -7.76 39.18
CA ASN A 373 -16.86 -8.78 39.79
C ASN A 373 -16.06 -9.72 40.70
N SER A 374 -16.19 -9.52 42.01
CA SER A 374 -15.50 -10.31 43.02
C SER A 374 -15.84 -11.81 42.98
N SER A 375 -17.03 -12.19 42.46
CA SER A 375 -17.43 -13.60 42.35
C SER A 375 -16.61 -14.38 41.32
N LEU A 376 -16.00 -13.69 40.35
CA LEU A 376 -15.21 -14.30 39.28
C LEU A 376 -13.71 -14.41 39.60
N ILE A 377 -13.24 -13.82 40.70
CA ILE A 377 -11.82 -13.81 41.08
C ILE A 377 -11.26 -15.23 41.25
N ASN A 378 -12.03 -16.14 41.86
CA ASN A 378 -11.61 -17.53 42.03
C ASN A 378 -11.48 -18.25 40.67
N SER A 379 -12.42 -18.01 39.74
CA SER A 379 -12.36 -18.55 38.38
C SER A 379 -11.14 -18.00 37.63
N CYS A 380 -10.83 -16.71 37.79
CA CYS A 380 -9.62 -16.10 37.24
C CYS A 380 -8.34 -16.72 37.81
N ALA A 381 -8.26 -16.91 39.13
CA ALA A 381 -7.09 -17.51 39.76
C ALA A 381 -6.86 -18.95 39.30
N GLN A 382 -7.94 -19.73 39.10
CA GLN A 382 -7.84 -21.06 38.52
C GLN A 382 -7.37 -21.02 37.06
N ALA A 383 -7.88 -20.07 36.27
CA ALA A 383 -7.43 -19.87 34.89
C ALA A 383 -5.95 -19.48 34.82
N ALA A 384 -5.49 -18.56 35.67
CA ALA A 384 -4.09 -18.18 35.81
C ALA A 384 -3.21 -19.37 36.21
N ALA A 385 -3.64 -20.19 37.17
CA ALA A 385 -2.92 -21.41 37.55
C ALA A 385 -2.79 -22.39 36.37
N ALA A 386 -3.85 -22.57 35.58
CA ALA A 386 -3.82 -23.40 34.38
C ALA A 386 -2.87 -22.84 33.30
N GLY A 387 -2.88 -21.52 33.10
CA GLY A 387 -1.96 -20.84 32.20
C GLY A 387 -0.50 -20.99 32.61
N LEU A 388 -0.19 -20.79 33.90
CA LEU A 388 1.16 -20.97 34.44
C LEU A 388 1.64 -22.42 34.26
N LYS A 389 0.77 -23.40 34.49
CA LYS A 389 1.07 -24.81 34.26
C LYS A 389 1.38 -25.07 32.79
N LYS A 390 0.54 -24.57 31.87
CA LYS A 390 0.78 -24.72 30.42
C LYS A 390 2.14 -24.16 30.00
N ILE A 391 2.52 -22.98 30.51
CA ILE A 391 3.83 -22.38 30.24
C ILE A 391 4.97 -23.27 30.77
N SER A 392 4.83 -23.81 31.99
CA SER A 392 5.81 -24.73 32.59
C SER A 392 5.94 -26.04 31.79
N ASP A 393 4.82 -26.60 31.34
CA ASP A 393 4.78 -27.85 30.55
C ASP A 393 5.45 -27.62 29.17
N GLU A 394 5.20 -26.48 28.54
CA GLU A 394 5.84 -26.07 27.27
C GLU A 394 7.35 -25.84 27.44
N GLU A 395 7.78 -25.21 28.54
CA GLU A 395 9.20 -25.02 28.85
C GLU A 395 9.91 -26.36 29.10
N GLU A 396 9.29 -27.28 29.85
CA GLU A 396 9.83 -28.62 30.08
C GLU A 396 9.92 -29.41 28.77
N ALA A 397 8.91 -29.34 27.90
CA ALA A 397 8.93 -29.96 26.59
C ALA A 397 10.07 -29.40 25.71
N LEU A 398 10.30 -28.09 25.75
CA LEU A 398 11.42 -27.45 25.07
C LEU A 398 12.76 -27.89 25.64
N ARG A 399 12.90 -27.95 26.97
CA ARG A 399 14.11 -28.46 27.65
C ARG A 399 14.41 -29.90 27.27
N LYS A 400 13.42 -30.79 27.27
CA LYS A 400 13.57 -32.18 26.79
C LYS A 400 14.04 -32.22 25.35
N THR A 401 13.49 -31.36 24.48
CA THR A 401 13.92 -31.25 23.07
C THR A 401 15.37 -30.75 22.93
N ILE A 402 15.86 -29.95 23.88
CA ILE A 402 17.25 -29.48 23.92
C ILE A 402 18.18 -30.57 24.48
N ASP A 403 17.76 -31.32 25.49
CA ASP A 403 18.55 -32.42 26.09
C ASP A 403 18.82 -33.56 25.09
N TYR A 404 17.87 -33.81 24.16
CA TYR A 404 18.10 -34.68 22.99
C TYR A 404 19.17 -34.16 22.00
N ARG A 405 19.72 -32.96 22.18
CA ARG A 405 20.85 -32.44 21.38
C ARG A 405 22.21 -32.81 21.96
N ASP A 406 22.28 -33.37 23.17
CA ASP A 406 23.54 -33.85 23.71
C ASP A 406 23.86 -35.24 23.14
N CYS A 407 24.83 -35.30 22.24
CA CYS A 407 25.29 -36.56 21.69
C CYS A 407 25.96 -37.50 22.68
N GLY A 408 26.31 -37.01 23.88
CA GLY A 408 26.82 -37.84 24.96
C GLY A 408 25.74 -38.67 25.65
N THR A 409 24.48 -38.24 25.62
CA THR A 409 23.39 -38.87 26.41
C THR A 409 22.50 -39.79 25.57
N ASN A 410 22.40 -39.57 24.26
CA ASN A 410 21.59 -40.40 23.37
C ASN A 410 22.37 -41.64 22.87
N PRO A 411 21.97 -42.88 23.24
CA PRO A 411 22.72 -44.11 22.91
C PRO A 411 22.83 -44.42 21.42
N ASP A 412 21.98 -43.79 20.61
CA ASP A 412 21.93 -43.97 19.16
C ASP A 412 22.64 -42.83 18.40
N CYS A 413 23.13 -41.83 19.12
CA CYS A 413 23.96 -40.76 18.59
C CYS A 413 25.42 -40.99 19.01
N ARG A 414 26.34 -40.36 18.28
CA ARG A 414 27.74 -40.22 18.66
C ARG A 414 28.23 -38.83 18.29
N THR A 415 29.23 -38.34 19.02
CA THR A 415 29.96 -37.16 18.57
C THR A 415 30.88 -37.51 17.39
N PHE A 416 31.08 -36.57 16.46
CA PHE A 416 32.04 -36.68 15.37
C PHE A 416 32.75 -35.34 15.11
N GLY A 417 33.87 -35.38 14.39
CA GLY A 417 34.76 -34.24 14.14
C GLY A 417 35.96 -34.20 15.10
N ALA A 418 37.01 -33.47 14.76
CA ALA A 418 38.30 -33.45 15.48
C ALA A 418 38.18 -32.90 16.90
N ALA A 419 37.12 -32.16 17.20
CA ALA A 419 36.79 -31.65 18.53
C ALA A 419 35.45 -32.19 19.06
N SER A 420 34.94 -33.31 18.52
CA SER A 420 33.62 -33.86 18.89
C SER A 420 32.47 -32.85 18.75
N GLN A 421 32.63 -31.88 17.85
CA GLN A 421 31.73 -30.72 17.78
C GLN A 421 30.40 -30.99 17.06
N TYR A 422 30.23 -32.18 16.51
CA TYR A 422 29.03 -32.53 15.74
C TYR A 422 28.36 -33.78 16.29
N CYS A 423 27.04 -33.82 16.16
CA CYS A 423 26.22 -34.98 16.44
C CYS A 423 26.02 -35.83 15.19
N ALA A 424 26.03 -37.16 15.26
CA ALA A 424 25.65 -38.02 14.13
C ALA A 424 25.04 -39.35 14.58
N PRO A 425 24.23 -40.00 13.73
CA PRO A 425 23.79 -41.37 13.98
C PRO A 425 24.97 -42.30 14.24
N ARG A 426 24.83 -43.22 15.20
CA ARG A 426 25.92 -44.14 15.58
C ARG A 426 26.39 -45.03 14.40
N ASN A 427 25.52 -45.28 13.44
CA ASN A 427 25.76 -46.07 12.22
C ASN A 427 26.26 -45.25 11.02
N THR A 428 26.52 -43.94 11.15
CA THR A 428 27.04 -43.13 10.03
C THR A 428 28.40 -43.66 9.55
N THR A 429 28.53 -43.94 8.25
CA THR A 429 29.78 -44.41 7.64
C THR A 429 30.81 -43.28 7.54
N LYS A 430 32.09 -43.64 7.40
CA LYS A 430 33.22 -42.68 7.38
C LYS A 430 33.16 -41.67 6.22
N GLU A 431 32.35 -41.89 5.19
CA GLU A 431 32.28 -41.02 4.01
C GLU A 431 31.61 -39.66 4.28
N PHE A 432 30.74 -39.57 5.30
CA PHE A 432 30.21 -38.29 5.80
C PHE A 432 31.13 -37.60 6.82
N ALA A 433 32.27 -38.21 7.17
CA ALA A 433 33.17 -37.74 8.22
C ALA A 433 34.39 -36.96 7.69
N ASN A 434 34.39 -36.55 6.41
CA ASN A 434 35.45 -35.66 5.93
C ASN A 434 35.19 -34.25 6.44
N GLU A 435 35.91 -33.86 7.48
CA GLU A 435 35.86 -32.53 8.11
C GLU A 435 36.09 -31.37 7.12
N ALA A 436 36.76 -31.63 6.01
CA ALA A 436 36.99 -30.66 4.95
C ALA A 436 35.73 -30.35 4.11
N SER A 437 34.62 -31.08 4.29
CA SER A 437 33.37 -30.79 3.59
C SER A 437 32.77 -29.46 4.09
N PRO A 438 32.52 -28.48 3.21
CA PRO A 438 31.88 -27.22 3.61
C PRO A 438 30.44 -27.43 4.10
N LEU A 439 29.83 -28.58 3.80
CA LEU A 439 28.50 -28.95 4.31
C LEU A 439 28.50 -29.24 5.82
N ASN A 440 29.66 -29.49 6.44
CA ASN A 440 29.75 -29.78 7.88
C ASN A 440 29.26 -28.62 8.75
N ALA A 441 29.45 -27.37 8.31
CA ALA A 441 28.95 -26.20 9.03
C ALA A 441 27.43 -26.20 9.15
N CYS A 442 26.72 -26.80 8.19
CA CYS A 442 25.26 -26.91 8.21
C CYS A 442 24.72 -27.92 9.23
N PHE A 443 25.60 -28.74 9.83
CA PHE A 443 25.24 -29.69 10.88
C PHE A 443 25.54 -29.18 12.30
N LYS A 444 26.18 -28.00 12.44
CA LYS A 444 26.72 -27.49 13.71
C LYS A 444 25.66 -27.30 14.81
N ASP A 445 24.38 -27.14 14.45
CA ASP A 445 23.28 -26.92 15.40
C ASP A 445 22.10 -27.89 15.22
N LEU A 446 22.29 -28.98 14.47
CA LEU A 446 21.22 -29.93 14.18
C LEU A 446 21.20 -31.08 15.20
N PRO A 447 20.07 -31.30 15.89
CA PRO A 447 19.90 -32.53 16.64
C PRO A 447 19.99 -33.74 15.71
N CYS A 448 20.78 -34.73 16.12
CA CYS A 448 20.59 -36.10 15.68
C CYS A 448 19.46 -36.70 16.54
N ALA A 449 18.45 -37.29 15.91
CA ALA A 449 17.36 -37.95 16.61
C ALA A 449 17.03 -39.28 15.94
N CYS A 450 16.51 -40.21 16.72
CA CYS A 450 16.01 -41.49 16.22
C CYS A 450 14.49 -41.49 16.32
N ASN A 451 13.84 -41.78 15.19
CA ASN A 451 12.40 -42.00 15.14
C ASN A 451 12.17 -43.41 14.57
N GLU A 452 11.47 -44.26 15.32
CA GLU A 452 11.09 -45.61 14.88
C GLU A 452 12.27 -46.49 14.38
N GLY A 453 13.43 -46.38 15.04
CA GLY A 453 14.64 -47.15 14.68
C GLY A 453 15.45 -46.57 13.51
N TYR A 454 15.03 -45.45 12.93
CA TYR A 454 15.81 -44.70 11.95
C TYR A 454 16.43 -43.47 12.60
N CYS A 455 17.76 -43.49 12.70
CA CYS A 455 18.54 -42.39 13.25
C CYS A 455 19.02 -41.47 12.13
N GLY A 456 18.69 -40.17 12.24
CA GLY A 456 19.03 -39.18 11.24
C GLY A 456 19.04 -37.76 11.79
N PHE A 457 19.61 -36.85 11.02
CA PHE A 457 19.54 -35.43 11.29
C PHE A 457 18.13 -34.90 11.04
N ARG A 458 17.61 -34.06 11.93
CA ARG A 458 16.35 -33.35 11.64
C ARG A 458 16.59 -32.28 10.58
N LYS A 459 16.31 -32.61 9.32
CA LYS A 459 16.36 -31.65 8.21
C LYS A 459 15.20 -30.67 8.34
N ASN A 460 15.46 -29.46 8.82
CA ASN A 460 14.49 -28.37 8.90
C ASN A 460 14.81 -27.27 7.85
N ASN A 461 13.97 -26.23 7.77
CA ASN A 461 14.20 -25.14 6.81
C ASN A 461 15.56 -24.45 6.99
N THR A 462 16.08 -24.37 8.23
CA THR A 462 17.41 -23.81 8.52
C THR A 462 18.52 -24.64 7.89
N PHE A 463 18.45 -25.98 7.97
CA PHE A 463 19.39 -26.88 7.31
C PHE A 463 19.37 -26.69 5.79
N TYR A 464 18.19 -26.74 5.16
CA TYR A 464 18.08 -26.60 3.71
C TYR A 464 18.58 -25.25 3.21
N LYS A 465 18.33 -24.18 3.98
CA LYS A 465 18.86 -22.85 3.69
C LYS A 465 20.39 -22.85 3.71
N CYS A 466 21.01 -23.42 4.75
CA CYS A 466 22.47 -23.51 4.83
C CYS A 466 23.08 -24.33 3.68
N ILE A 467 22.48 -25.48 3.34
CA ILE A 467 22.95 -26.31 2.21
C ILE A 467 22.91 -25.50 0.91
N SER A 468 21.79 -24.80 0.65
CA SER A 468 21.65 -23.97 -0.55
C SER A 468 22.69 -22.84 -0.60
N GLU A 469 23.05 -22.25 0.53
CA GLU A 469 24.09 -21.21 0.62
C GLU A 469 25.48 -21.80 0.32
N VAL A 470 25.82 -22.95 0.91
CA VAL A 470 27.09 -23.64 0.66
C VAL A 470 27.23 -24.08 -0.79
N GLU A 471 26.20 -24.70 -1.36
CA GLU A 471 26.17 -25.10 -2.77
C GLU A 471 26.30 -23.90 -3.71
N GLY A 472 25.66 -22.77 -3.35
CA GLY A 472 25.81 -21.51 -4.07
C GLY A 472 27.25 -20.99 -4.09
N LEU A 473 27.94 -20.99 -2.94
CA LEU A 473 29.33 -20.56 -2.81
C LEU A 473 30.30 -21.46 -3.57
N GLU A 474 30.10 -22.78 -3.53
CA GLU A 474 30.93 -23.73 -4.28
C GLU A 474 30.72 -23.59 -5.79
N LEU A 475 29.49 -23.34 -6.24
CA LEU A 475 29.19 -23.05 -7.63
C LEU A 475 29.87 -21.75 -8.11
N GLU A 476 29.85 -20.70 -7.28
CA GLU A 476 30.52 -19.44 -7.58
C GLU A 476 32.04 -19.60 -7.71
N LYS A 477 32.68 -20.32 -6.78
CA LYS A 477 34.11 -20.65 -6.87
C LYS A 477 34.44 -21.42 -8.15
N TYR A 478 33.60 -22.39 -8.52
CA TYR A 478 33.78 -23.14 -9.75
C TYR A 478 33.70 -22.24 -10.98
N ILE A 479 32.69 -21.36 -11.07
CA ILE A 479 32.55 -20.38 -12.16
C ILE A 479 33.80 -19.48 -12.24
N ASN A 480 34.25 -18.94 -11.11
CA ASN A 480 35.43 -18.09 -11.06
C ASN A 480 36.71 -18.83 -11.48
N SER A 481 36.82 -20.12 -11.16
CA SER A 481 37.94 -20.95 -11.61
C SER A 481 37.97 -21.11 -13.14
N LEU A 482 36.80 -21.28 -13.77
CA LEU A 482 36.68 -21.37 -15.23
C LEU A 482 37.04 -20.04 -15.90
N VAL A 483 36.60 -18.91 -15.33
CA VAL A 483 36.94 -17.57 -15.82
C VAL A 483 38.45 -17.31 -15.74
N ASN A 484 39.10 -17.71 -14.64
CA ASN A 484 40.54 -17.56 -14.48
C ASN A 484 41.34 -18.49 -15.43
N GLN A 485 40.84 -19.69 -15.71
CA GLN A 485 41.44 -20.58 -16.71
C GLN A 485 41.33 -20.00 -18.13
N SER A 486 40.19 -19.40 -18.49
CA SER A 486 40.05 -18.73 -19.79
C SER A 486 40.95 -17.50 -19.93
N ASN A 487 41.18 -16.78 -18.83
CA ASN A 487 42.04 -15.58 -18.85
C ASN A 487 43.54 -15.88 -18.82
N SER A 488 43.95 -17.12 -18.49
CA SER A 488 45.36 -17.55 -18.49
C SER A 488 45.78 -18.28 -19.75
N THR A 489 44.84 -18.54 -20.67
CA THR A 489 45.08 -19.19 -21.97
C THR A 489 44.95 -18.26 -23.17
N GLY A 490 44.64 -16.98 -22.94
CA GLY A 490 44.80 -15.88 -23.92
C GLY A 490 46.00 -15.03 -23.54
#